data_AF-A0AAD0W8X6-F1
#
_entry.id   AF-A0AAD0W8X6-F1
#
_cell.length_a   1.000
_cell.length_b   1.000
_cell.length_c   1.000
_cell.angle_alpha   90.00
_cell.angle_beta   90.00
_cell.angle_gamma   90.00
#
_symmetry.space_group_name_H-M   'P 1'
#
loop_
_entity.id
_entity.type
_entity.pdbx_description
1 polymer ?
#
loop_
_entity_poly.entity_id
_entity_poly.type
_entity_poly.pdbx_seq_one_letter_code
_entity_poly.pdbx_strand_id
1 'polypeptide(L)'
;MATKRQRPSGSWEFIVRRKGVLPRPVSLTFEREEEGDNYCARLEALLDRGIVPPELLNEKPDIATIRDAIRDYLVQVAVAESDKPVLATLTGKVGEIELRSVNYSWAESWVRSMKQDEKLSPSTIRHYVGSLARCFDHLTRRPNSTFVTNPLRLLPKRYATYNAADAAVLRATAEEGREVQVPVDEWRDRRLAPDEEKAVRGIMDGQKPEGRQRALALRWQGALELLFELAIETGMRLREMYTVTLDQIDTERRTIFLDKTKNGDKRQVPLTSIALGALARYRQQVEAGERGMGGWQFDGGRLLPWWNGNDSPMALKQTTALLSRQYARIFEAAGCTDFGFHDLRHEATSRLFERTKLSDLQIAKITGHKDPRMLSRYANLRGSDLALYLW
;
A
#
# COMPACT_ATOMS: atom_id res chain seq x y z
N MET A 1 30.87 -31.16 38.09
CA MET A 1 30.76 -32.41 37.33
C MET A 1 29.51 -32.38 36.49
N ALA A 2 29.71 -32.53 35.18
CA ALA A 2 28.66 -32.61 34.18
C ALA A 2 27.76 -33.82 34.46
N THR A 3 26.45 -33.67 34.30
CA THR A 3 25.52 -34.80 34.37
C THR A 3 25.38 -35.38 32.97
N LYS A 4 25.58 -36.70 32.78
CA LYS A 4 25.42 -37.36 31.48
C LYS A 4 24.21 -38.28 31.44
N ARG A 5 23.57 -38.39 30.27
CA ARG A 5 22.52 -39.37 29.97
C ARG A 5 22.59 -39.84 28.52
N GLN A 6 22.25 -41.10 28.27
CA GLN A 6 22.09 -41.61 26.91
C GLN A 6 20.69 -41.27 26.38
N ARG A 7 20.61 -40.77 25.14
CA ARG A 7 19.36 -40.43 24.46
C ARG A 7 18.81 -41.65 23.71
N PRO A 8 17.49 -41.68 23.42
CA PRO A 8 16.87 -42.74 22.61
C PRO A 8 17.50 -42.93 21.22
N SER A 9 18.14 -41.88 20.70
CA SER A 9 18.88 -41.88 19.42
C SER A 9 20.25 -42.57 19.49
N GLY A 10 20.67 -43.09 20.66
CA GLY A 10 21.98 -43.70 20.87
C GLY A 10 23.11 -42.73 21.22
N SER A 11 22.91 -41.42 21.01
CA SER A 11 23.86 -40.37 21.37
C SER A 11 23.86 -40.02 22.87
N TRP A 12 24.95 -39.43 23.34
CA TRP A 12 25.15 -39.05 24.74
C TRP A 12 24.98 -37.56 24.94
N GLU A 13 24.15 -37.16 25.91
CA GLU A 13 23.95 -35.77 26.30
C GLU A 13 24.62 -35.48 27.64
N PHE A 14 25.36 -34.38 27.69
CA PHE A 14 26.06 -33.86 28.85
C PHE A 14 25.51 -32.49 29.23
N ILE A 15 25.17 -32.31 30.50
CA ILE A 15 24.65 -31.07 31.06
C ILE A 15 25.66 -30.49 32.06
N VAL A 16 26.25 -29.35 31.73
CA VAL A 16 27.22 -28.64 32.57
C VAL A 16 26.54 -27.48 33.28
N ARG A 17 26.67 -27.41 34.61
CA ARG A 17 26.09 -26.37 35.47
C ARG A 17 27.18 -25.72 36.29
N ARG A 18 27.38 -24.40 36.16
CA ARG A 18 28.32 -23.63 37.00
C ARG A 18 27.73 -22.28 37.38
N LYS A 19 27.16 -22.22 38.59
CA LYS A 19 26.56 -21.00 39.16
C LYS A 19 27.62 -19.90 39.30
N GLY A 20 27.34 -18.72 38.77
CA GLY A 20 28.24 -17.55 38.84
C GLY A 20 29.28 -17.44 37.73
N VAL A 21 29.48 -18.49 36.92
CA VAL A 21 30.41 -18.49 35.77
C VAL A 21 29.66 -18.65 34.45
N LEU A 22 28.71 -19.60 34.39
CA LEU A 22 27.81 -19.75 33.25
C LEU A 22 26.48 -19.03 33.53
N PRO A 23 25.94 -18.24 32.58
CA PRO A 23 24.65 -17.56 32.75
C PRO A 23 23.47 -18.55 32.78
N ARG A 24 23.59 -19.70 32.11
CA ARG A 24 22.61 -20.80 32.09
C ARG A 24 23.32 -22.16 31.96
N PRO A 25 22.68 -23.28 32.35
CA PRO A 25 23.22 -24.62 32.08
C PRO A 25 23.46 -24.84 30.58
N VAL A 26 24.60 -25.43 30.25
CA VAL A 26 24.98 -25.77 28.88
C VAL A 26 24.68 -27.25 28.64
N SER A 27 23.99 -27.58 27.54
CA SER A 27 23.78 -28.96 27.10
C SER A 27 24.59 -29.24 25.83
N LEU A 28 25.36 -30.32 25.83
CA LEU A 28 26.22 -30.76 24.75
C LEU A 28 25.87 -32.20 24.39
N THR A 29 25.91 -32.56 23.10
CA THR A 29 25.58 -33.92 22.63
C THR A 29 26.73 -34.47 21.82
N PHE A 30 27.11 -35.73 22.08
CA PHE A 30 28.21 -36.44 21.44
C PHE A 30 27.74 -37.82 20.97
N GLU A 31 28.37 -38.35 19.92
CA GLU A 31 28.06 -39.72 19.46
C GLU A 31 28.65 -40.79 20.40
N ARG A 32 29.83 -40.53 20.95
CA ARG A 32 30.53 -41.43 21.89
C ARG A 32 30.61 -40.83 23.29
N GLU A 33 30.44 -41.68 24.29
CA GLU A 33 30.49 -41.28 25.71
C GLU A 33 31.88 -40.72 26.09
N GLU A 34 32.94 -41.42 25.69
CA GLU A 34 34.33 -41.07 25.99
C GLU A 34 34.73 -39.70 25.41
N GLU A 35 34.20 -39.37 24.23
CA GLU A 35 34.43 -38.06 23.61
C GLU A 35 33.78 -36.94 24.44
N GLY A 36 32.54 -37.16 24.89
CA GLY A 36 31.83 -36.22 25.74
C GLY A 36 32.45 -36.07 27.12
N ASP A 37 32.93 -37.15 27.73
CA ASP A 37 33.64 -37.13 29.01
C ASP A 37 34.94 -36.29 28.90
N ASN A 38 35.75 -36.55 27.87
CA ASN A 38 36.99 -35.82 27.62
C ASN A 38 36.75 -34.32 27.34
N TYR A 39 35.73 -34.01 26.55
CA TYR A 39 35.36 -32.61 26.27
C TYR A 39 34.87 -31.90 27.54
N CYS A 40 33.97 -32.53 28.31
CA CYS A 40 33.43 -31.95 29.54
C CYS A 40 34.51 -31.74 30.60
N ALA A 41 35.48 -32.66 30.73
CA ALA A 41 36.60 -32.49 31.65
C ALA A 41 37.45 -31.25 31.30
N ARG A 42 37.75 -31.04 30.02
CA ARG A 42 38.48 -29.85 29.54
C ARG A 42 37.67 -28.58 29.76
N LEU A 43 36.37 -28.61 29.47
CA LEU A 43 35.47 -27.50 29.67
C LEU A 43 35.34 -27.12 31.16
N GLU A 44 35.15 -28.09 32.04
CA GLU A 44 35.08 -27.83 33.49
C GLU A 44 36.38 -27.22 34.02
N ALA A 45 37.55 -27.66 33.54
CA ALA A 45 38.83 -27.07 33.91
C ALA A 45 38.98 -25.60 33.47
N LEU A 46 38.40 -25.21 32.33
CA LEU A 46 38.35 -23.82 31.88
C LEU A 46 37.39 -22.99 32.75
N LEU A 47 36.21 -23.54 33.03
CA LEU A 47 35.21 -22.89 33.88
C LEU A 47 35.68 -22.71 35.33
N ASP A 48 36.46 -23.65 35.87
CA ASP A 48 37.09 -23.53 37.19
C ASP A 48 38.09 -22.36 37.26
N ARG A 49 38.67 -21.96 36.12
CA ARG A 49 39.53 -20.77 35.99
C ARG A 49 38.74 -19.50 35.67
N GLY A 50 37.41 -19.57 35.64
CA GLY A 50 36.52 -18.46 35.26
C GLY A 50 36.53 -18.14 33.77
N ILE A 51 37.13 -19.00 32.93
CA ILE A 51 37.21 -18.79 31.48
C ILE A 51 36.01 -19.48 30.83
N VAL A 52 35.12 -18.71 30.23
CA VAL A 52 33.99 -19.24 29.46
C VAL A 52 34.35 -19.19 27.97
N PRO A 53 34.41 -20.34 27.28
CA PRO A 53 34.60 -20.35 25.83
C PRO A 53 33.54 -19.50 25.10
N PRO A 54 33.92 -18.65 24.13
CA PRO A 54 32.99 -17.79 23.40
C PRO A 54 31.84 -18.56 22.74
N GLU A 55 32.08 -19.80 22.35
CA GLU A 55 31.08 -20.68 21.71
C GLU A 55 29.92 -21.04 22.65
N LEU A 56 30.16 -20.99 23.96
CA LEU A 56 29.16 -21.21 25.03
C LEU A 56 28.52 -19.90 25.50
N LEU A 57 29.16 -18.77 25.20
CA LEU A 57 28.60 -17.42 25.32
C LEU A 57 27.74 -17.05 24.11
N ASN A 58 27.53 -17.97 23.15
CA ASN A 58 26.57 -17.82 22.07
C ASN A 58 25.15 -17.70 22.66
N GLU A 59 24.83 -16.50 23.13
CA GLU A 59 23.47 -16.02 23.22
C GLU A 59 22.87 -16.29 21.85
N LYS A 60 21.86 -17.17 21.79
CA LYS A 60 21.00 -17.21 20.61
C LYS A 60 20.64 -15.75 20.34
N PRO A 61 20.92 -15.21 19.13
CA PRO A 61 20.56 -13.84 18.87
C PRO A 61 19.06 -13.73 19.13
N ASP A 62 18.64 -12.77 19.95
CA ASP A 62 17.22 -12.51 20.26
C ASP A 62 16.38 -12.34 18.97
N ILE A 63 17.06 -12.01 17.87
CA ILE A 63 16.52 -11.85 16.53
C ILE A 63 17.37 -12.68 15.56
N ALA A 64 16.88 -13.86 15.16
CA ALA A 64 17.62 -14.78 14.28
C ALA A 64 17.13 -14.71 12.82
N THR A 65 15.83 -14.48 12.63
CA THR A 65 15.17 -14.52 11.32
C THR A 65 14.61 -13.16 10.91
N ILE A 66 14.24 -13.02 9.63
CA ILE A 66 13.51 -11.84 9.16
C ILE A 66 12.18 -11.67 9.89
N ARG A 67 11.47 -12.77 10.20
CA ARG A 67 10.23 -12.74 11.00
C ARG A 67 10.47 -12.12 12.38
N ASP A 68 11.54 -12.52 13.06
CA ASP A 68 11.86 -11.96 14.38
C ASP A 68 12.17 -10.47 14.27
N ALA A 69 12.89 -10.06 13.22
CA ALA A 69 13.21 -8.65 12.99
C ALA A 69 11.95 -7.82 12.73
N ILE A 70 11.03 -8.33 11.91
CA ILE A 70 9.75 -7.67 11.64
C ILE A 70 8.91 -7.57 12.91
N ARG A 71 8.84 -8.63 13.71
CA ARG A 71 8.10 -8.63 14.98
C ARG A 71 8.66 -7.59 15.93
N ASP A 72 9.97 -7.58 16.12
CA ASP A 72 10.65 -6.59 16.97
C ASP A 72 10.39 -5.16 16.48
N TYR A 73 10.54 -4.90 15.18
CA TYR A 73 10.27 -3.59 14.58
C TYR A 73 8.82 -3.13 14.80
N LEU A 74 7.84 -4.02 14.66
CA LEU A 74 6.42 -3.70 14.89
C LEU A 74 6.10 -3.39 16.36
N VAL A 75 6.86 -3.95 17.30
CA VAL A 75 6.68 -3.70 18.74
C VAL A 75 7.39 -2.42 19.17
N GLN A 76 8.60 -2.19 18.66
CA GLN A 76 9.49 -1.11 19.12
C GLN A 76 9.30 0.21 18.36
N VAL A 77 8.71 0.18 17.16
CA VAL A 77 8.58 1.36 16.31
C VAL A 77 7.11 1.66 16.01
N ALA A 78 6.74 2.93 16.06
CA ALA A 78 5.45 3.40 15.56
C ALA A 78 5.40 3.28 14.03
N VAL A 79 5.06 2.09 13.54
CA VAL A 79 4.99 1.79 12.10
C VAL A 79 3.73 2.36 11.47
N ALA A 80 3.87 2.97 10.29
CA ALA A 80 2.74 3.48 9.53
C ALA A 80 1.72 2.38 9.21
N GLU A 81 0.43 2.70 9.34
CA GLU A 81 -0.67 1.77 9.09
C GLU A 81 -0.70 1.19 7.67
N SER A 82 -0.10 1.87 6.69
CA SER A 82 0.07 1.37 5.33
C SER A 82 1.10 0.26 5.21
N ASP A 83 2.09 0.24 6.10
CA ASP A 83 3.21 -0.71 6.04
C ASP A 83 2.93 -1.99 6.81
N LYS A 84 2.11 -1.93 7.87
CA LYS A 84 1.70 -3.10 8.64
C LYS A 84 1.22 -4.27 7.77
N PRO A 85 0.28 -4.10 6.80
CA PRO A 85 -0.12 -5.19 5.92
C PRO A 85 1.00 -5.65 4.98
N VAL A 86 1.89 -4.76 4.57
CA VAL A 86 3.05 -5.12 3.73
C VAL A 86 4.01 -6.01 4.51
N LEU A 87 4.36 -5.62 5.74
CA LEU A 87 5.23 -6.41 6.62
C LEU A 87 4.61 -7.75 7.01
N ALA A 88 3.29 -7.81 7.20
CA ALA A 88 2.58 -9.07 7.40
C ALA A 88 2.72 -10.02 6.20
N THR A 89 2.52 -9.50 4.98
CA THR A 89 2.75 -10.28 3.74
C THR A 89 4.21 -10.73 3.62
N LEU A 90 5.17 -9.85 3.93
CA LEU A 90 6.59 -10.16 3.89
C LEU A 90 6.99 -11.22 4.92
N THR A 91 6.35 -11.25 6.09
CA THR A 91 6.56 -12.29 7.10
C THR A 91 6.24 -13.68 6.54
N GLY A 92 5.19 -13.82 5.72
CA GLY A 92 4.86 -15.08 5.06
C GLY A 92 5.80 -15.43 3.89
N LYS A 93 6.37 -14.42 3.21
CA LYS A 93 7.21 -14.61 2.02
C LYS A 93 8.67 -14.90 2.34
N VAL A 94 9.25 -14.13 3.25
CA VAL A 94 10.70 -14.14 3.55
C VAL A 94 10.99 -14.32 5.04
N GLY A 95 9.97 -14.49 5.88
CA GLY A 95 10.13 -14.50 7.32
C GLY A 95 11.03 -15.61 7.88
N GLU A 96 11.07 -16.78 7.23
CA GLU A 96 11.90 -17.92 7.67
C GLU A 96 13.39 -17.75 7.34
N ILE A 97 13.76 -16.75 6.54
CA ILE A 97 15.14 -16.55 6.13
C ILE A 97 15.95 -16.09 7.35
N GLU A 98 17.09 -16.75 7.58
CA GLU A 98 18.04 -16.38 8.62
C GLU A 98 18.75 -15.06 8.26
N LEU A 99 18.79 -14.13 9.21
CA LEU A 99 19.41 -12.81 9.00
C LEU A 99 20.89 -12.91 8.63
N ARG A 100 21.59 -13.97 9.08
CA ARG A 100 23.01 -14.19 8.75
C ARG A 100 23.24 -14.45 7.25
N SER A 101 22.25 -15.00 6.56
CA SER A 101 22.30 -15.22 5.10
C SER A 101 21.89 -13.99 4.29
N VAL A 102 21.32 -12.97 4.93
CA VAL A 102 20.80 -11.77 4.28
C VAL A 102 21.95 -10.82 3.98
N ASN A 103 22.37 -10.80 2.71
CA ASN A 103 23.41 -9.92 2.20
C ASN A 103 22.97 -9.25 0.89
N TYR A 104 23.88 -8.53 0.22
CA TYR A 104 23.58 -7.86 -1.05
C TYR A 104 23.12 -8.83 -2.15
N SER A 105 23.76 -9.99 -2.27
CA SER A 105 23.41 -11.01 -3.28
C SER A 105 22.02 -11.60 -3.02
N TRP A 106 21.65 -11.79 -1.75
CA TRP A 106 20.28 -12.16 -1.37
C TRP A 106 19.28 -11.06 -1.78
N ALA A 107 19.60 -9.78 -1.53
CA ALA A 107 18.71 -8.67 -1.88
C ALA A 107 18.48 -8.58 -3.39
N GLU A 108 19.52 -8.73 -4.22
CA GLU A 108 19.38 -8.78 -5.67
C GLU A 108 18.56 -9.99 -6.14
N SER A 109 18.84 -11.17 -5.57
CA SER A 109 18.12 -12.40 -5.90
C SER A 109 16.64 -12.30 -5.54
N TRP A 110 16.32 -11.68 -4.40
CA TRP A 110 14.95 -11.44 -3.97
C TRP A 110 14.21 -10.44 -4.87
N VAL A 111 14.88 -9.36 -5.31
CA VAL A 111 14.29 -8.45 -6.31
C VAL A 111 14.06 -9.16 -7.64
N ARG A 112 14.99 -10.00 -8.06
CA ARG A 112 14.86 -10.79 -9.29
C ARG A 112 13.70 -11.78 -9.21
N SER A 113 13.53 -12.49 -8.10
CA SER A 113 12.41 -13.44 -7.92
C SER A 113 11.06 -12.71 -7.94
N MET A 114 10.96 -11.54 -7.30
CA MET A 114 9.74 -10.72 -7.37
C MET A 114 9.39 -10.28 -8.79
N LYS A 115 10.40 -10.09 -9.66
CA LYS A 115 10.18 -9.72 -11.05
C LYS A 115 9.81 -10.91 -11.93
N GLN A 116 10.55 -12.00 -11.81
CA GLN A 116 10.50 -13.11 -12.77
C GLN A 116 9.46 -14.16 -12.36
N ASP A 117 9.42 -14.50 -11.07
CA ASP A 117 8.56 -15.56 -10.55
C ASP A 117 7.18 -14.99 -10.20
N GLU A 118 7.16 -13.87 -9.47
CA GLU A 118 5.92 -13.26 -8.99
C GLU A 118 5.32 -12.22 -9.95
N LYS A 119 6.11 -11.73 -10.92
CA LYS A 119 5.68 -10.76 -11.94
C LYS A 119 5.09 -9.48 -11.35
N LEU A 120 5.66 -9.01 -10.23
CA LEU A 120 5.16 -7.85 -9.49
C LEU A 120 5.44 -6.53 -10.22
N SER A 121 4.52 -5.56 -10.10
CA SER A 121 4.77 -4.22 -10.60
C SER A 121 5.95 -3.54 -9.89
N PRO A 122 6.72 -2.67 -10.58
CA PRO A 122 7.86 -1.98 -9.95
C PRO A 122 7.48 -1.20 -8.69
N SER A 123 6.28 -0.63 -8.63
CA SER A 123 5.76 0.05 -7.45
C SER A 123 5.60 -0.88 -6.25
N THR A 124 5.08 -2.09 -6.48
CA THR A 124 4.93 -3.12 -5.44
C THR A 124 6.29 -3.56 -4.90
N ILE A 125 7.24 -3.82 -5.80
CA ILE A 125 8.61 -4.20 -5.45
C ILE A 125 9.26 -3.13 -4.56
N ARG A 126 9.14 -1.84 -4.93
CA ARG A 126 9.65 -0.73 -4.11
C ARG A 126 8.98 -0.64 -2.75
N HIS A 127 7.67 -0.92 -2.66
CA HIS A 127 6.97 -0.94 -1.38
C HIS A 127 7.44 -2.08 -0.48
N TYR A 128 7.68 -3.27 -1.04
CA TYR A 128 8.17 -4.42 -0.28
C TYR A 128 9.60 -4.17 0.21
N VAL A 129 10.52 -3.84 -0.70
CA VAL A 129 11.91 -3.52 -0.37
C VAL A 129 11.99 -2.36 0.60
N GLY A 130 11.24 -1.27 0.37
CA GLY A 130 11.27 -0.08 1.21
C GLY A 130 10.71 -0.31 2.62
N SER A 131 9.71 -1.19 2.79
CA SER A 131 9.17 -1.55 4.11
C SER A 131 10.14 -2.42 4.89
N LEU A 132 10.71 -3.45 4.24
CA LEU A 132 11.71 -4.31 4.88
C LEU A 132 13.02 -3.56 5.17
N ALA A 133 13.44 -2.65 4.28
CA ALA A 133 14.63 -1.84 4.48
C ALA A 133 14.51 -1.00 5.76
N ARG A 134 13.35 -0.41 6.06
CA ARG A 134 13.16 0.35 7.31
C ARG A 134 13.20 -0.52 8.56
N CYS A 135 12.68 -1.75 8.46
CA CYS A 135 12.84 -2.77 9.50
C CYS A 135 14.33 -3.09 9.73
N PHE A 136 15.11 -3.29 8.67
CA PHE A 136 16.54 -3.56 8.79
C PHE A 136 17.34 -2.33 9.25
N ASP A 137 16.94 -1.11 8.88
CA ASP A 137 17.53 0.11 9.42
C ASP A 137 17.33 0.21 10.94
N HIS A 138 16.19 -0.26 11.46
CA HIS A 138 15.97 -0.35 12.91
C HIS A 138 16.94 -1.37 13.54
N LEU A 139 17.07 -2.55 12.93
CA LEU A 139 17.97 -3.59 13.41
C LEU A 139 19.44 -3.13 13.44
N THR A 140 19.91 -2.43 12.40
CA THR A 140 21.31 -1.93 12.31
C THR A 140 21.68 -0.94 13.40
N ARG A 141 20.70 -0.29 14.04
CA ARG A 141 20.95 0.66 15.14
C ARG A 141 21.12 -0.03 16.50
N ARG A 142 20.93 -1.36 16.57
CA ARG A 142 21.05 -2.12 17.81
C ARG A 142 22.52 -2.51 18.09
N PRO A 143 22.95 -2.57 19.36
CA PRO A 143 24.33 -2.92 19.74
C PRO A 143 24.80 -4.29 19.24
N ASN A 144 23.89 -5.24 19.06
CA ASN A 144 24.17 -6.63 18.62
C ASN A 144 23.50 -6.95 17.26
N SER A 145 23.46 -5.98 16.36
CA SER A 145 22.89 -6.17 15.02
C SER A 145 23.63 -7.26 14.25
N THR A 146 22.88 -8.11 13.54
CA THR A 146 23.48 -9.05 12.56
C THR A 146 24.06 -8.32 11.35
N PHE A 147 23.55 -7.13 11.03
CA PHE A 147 23.98 -6.33 9.90
C PHE A 147 24.93 -5.22 10.34
N VAL A 148 26.09 -5.11 9.67
CA VAL A 148 26.95 -3.91 9.72
C VAL A 148 26.32 -2.78 8.90
N THR A 149 25.81 -3.13 7.71
CA THR A 149 25.12 -2.21 6.80
C THR A 149 23.86 -2.90 6.27
N ASN A 150 22.79 -2.13 6.05
CA ASN A 150 21.54 -2.66 5.50
C ASN A 150 21.72 -3.05 4.01
N PRO A 151 21.64 -4.34 3.65
CA PRO A 151 21.86 -4.78 2.27
C PRO A 151 20.80 -4.26 1.29
N LEU A 152 19.57 -4.01 1.75
CA LEU A 152 18.51 -3.47 0.90
C LEU A 152 18.74 -2.01 0.51
N ARG A 153 19.57 -1.27 1.26
CA ARG A 153 19.96 0.11 0.94
C ARG A 153 21.08 0.20 -0.09
N LEU A 154 21.77 -0.90 -0.34
CA LEU A 154 22.86 -0.99 -1.31
C LEU A 154 22.37 -1.27 -2.74
N LEU A 155 21.09 -1.64 -2.91
CA LEU A 155 20.48 -1.89 -4.22
C LEU A 155 20.63 -0.68 -5.16
N PRO A 156 20.91 -0.90 -6.45
CA PRO A 156 21.13 0.18 -7.40
C PRO A 156 19.86 1.02 -7.60
N LYS A 157 20.03 2.25 -8.08
CA LYS A 157 18.89 3.06 -8.52
C LYS A 157 18.10 2.28 -9.58
N ARG A 158 16.77 2.33 -9.51
CA ARG A 158 15.85 1.62 -10.41
C ARG A 158 15.92 0.09 -10.33
N TYR A 159 16.35 -0.50 -9.20
CA TYR A 159 16.34 -1.96 -8.99
C TYR A 159 15.01 -2.65 -9.34
N ALA A 160 13.88 -1.94 -9.17
CA ALA A 160 12.54 -2.47 -9.44
C ALA A 160 12.15 -2.44 -10.93
N THR A 161 12.86 -1.73 -11.78
CA THR A 161 12.57 -1.63 -13.22
C THR A 161 13.04 -2.89 -13.94
N TYR A 162 12.20 -3.46 -14.81
CA TYR A 162 12.52 -4.63 -15.61
C TYR A 162 13.57 -4.31 -16.68
N ASN A 163 14.57 -5.16 -16.83
CA ASN A 163 15.59 -5.05 -17.88
C ASN A 163 15.36 -6.08 -19.00
N ALA A 164 16.24 -6.09 -20.02
CA ALA A 164 16.13 -7.01 -21.14
C ALA A 164 16.21 -8.50 -20.74
N ALA A 165 17.01 -8.83 -19.73
CA ALA A 165 17.12 -10.20 -19.22
C ALA A 165 15.83 -10.62 -18.49
N ASP A 166 15.28 -9.75 -17.63
CA ASP A 166 13.99 -9.99 -16.97
C ASP A 166 12.88 -10.20 -18.00
N ALA A 167 12.83 -9.36 -19.04
CA ALA A 167 11.85 -9.48 -20.12
C ALA A 167 12.02 -10.78 -20.93
N ALA A 168 13.26 -11.21 -21.18
CA ALA A 168 13.53 -12.47 -21.88
C ALA A 168 13.02 -13.68 -21.07
N VAL A 169 13.25 -13.71 -19.76
CA VAL A 169 12.73 -14.77 -18.87
C VAL A 169 11.21 -14.79 -18.87
N LEU A 170 10.56 -13.62 -18.79
CA LEU A 170 9.10 -13.55 -18.83
C LEU A 170 8.52 -14.06 -20.16
N ARG A 171 9.18 -13.75 -21.29
CA ARG A 171 8.77 -14.25 -22.62
C ARG A 171 8.98 -15.75 -22.77
N ALA A 172 10.09 -16.27 -22.28
CA ALA A 172 10.41 -17.70 -22.33
C ALA A 172 9.49 -18.56 -21.44
N THR A 173 8.93 -17.97 -20.36
CA THR A 173 8.03 -18.65 -19.42
C THR A 173 6.55 -18.47 -19.77
N ALA A 174 6.23 -17.85 -20.90
CA ALA A 174 4.86 -17.70 -21.35
C ALA A 174 4.38 -18.89 -22.19
N GLU A 175 3.10 -19.21 -22.04
CA GLU A 175 2.41 -20.20 -22.86
C GLU A 175 2.48 -19.79 -24.34
N GLU A 176 2.70 -20.76 -25.23
CA GLU A 176 2.77 -20.52 -26.67
C GLU A 176 1.53 -19.74 -27.17
N GLY A 177 1.77 -18.64 -27.88
CA GLY A 177 0.72 -17.79 -28.44
C GLY A 177 0.18 -16.70 -27.50
N ARG A 178 0.65 -16.59 -26.26
CA ARG A 178 0.26 -15.49 -25.34
C ARG A 178 1.29 -14.36 -25.36
N GLU A 179 0.82 -13.14 -25.64
CA GLU A 179 1.65 -11.95 -25.54
C GLU A 179 1.99 -11.65 -24.07
N VAL A 180 3.29 -11.45 -23.78
CA VAL A 180 3.77 -11.18 -22.43
C VAL A 180 3.87 -9.69 -22.19
N GLN A 181 2.95 -9.19 -21.38
CA GLN A 181 3.05 -7.83 -20.87
C GLN A 181 4.10 -7.78 -19.74
N VAL A 182 5.23 -7.15 -20.03
CA VAL A 182 6.25 -6.85 -19.02
C VAL A 182 5.71 -5.73 -18.13
N PRO A 183 5.65 -5.89 -16.80
CA PRO A 183 5.15 -4.84 -15.93
C PRO A 183 6.03 -3.58 -16.01
N VAL A 184 5.41 -2.47 -16.42
CA VAL A 184 6.06 -1.15 -16.45
C VAL A 184 5.41 -0.25 -15.40
N ASP A 185 6.22 0.65 -14.86
CA ASP A 185 5.76 1.73 -13.99
C ASP A 185 5.35 2.93 -14.86
N GLU A 186 4.22 2.81 -15.55
CA GLU A 186 3.68 3.88 -16.38
C GLU A 186 2.80 4.81 -15.55
N TRP A 187 3.05 6.11 -15.67
CA TRP A 187 2.11 7.12 -15.19
C TRP A 187 0.89 7.13 -16.11
N ARG A 188 -0.30 7.00 -15.52
CA ARG A 188 -1.56 7.17 -16.27
C ARG A 188 -1.74 8.65 -16.57
N ASP A 189 -1.51 9.05 -17.83
CA ASP A 189 -1.79 10.39 -18.37
C ASP A 189 -3.15 10.43 -19.09
N ARG A 190 -4.15 9.78 -18.51
CA ARG A 190 -5.46 9.66 -19.14
C ARG A 190 -6.37 10.82 -18.69
N ARG A 191 -6.72 11.69 -19.63
CA ARG A 191 -7.66 12.82 -19.46
C ARG A 191 -9.04 12.44 -19.99
N LEU A 192 -10.12 12.90 -19.37
CA LEU A 192 -11.49 12.63 -19.83
C LEU A 192 -11.86 13.62 -20.96
N ALA A 193 -12.16 13.11 -22.15
CA ALA A 193 -12.56 13.96 -23.28
C ALA A 193 -14.01 14.48 -23.11
N PRO A 194 -14.39 15.61 -23.74
CA PRO A 194 -15.73 16.18 -23.57
C PRO A 194 -16.88 15.28 -24.04
N ASP A 195 -16.67 14.54 -25.12
CA ASP A 195 -17.59 13.54 -25.66
C ASP A 195 -17.70 12.31 -24.74
N GLU A 196 -16.58 11.86 -24.18
CA GLU A 196 -16.55 10.81 -23.17
C GLU A 196 -17.29 11.22 -21.90
N GLU A 197 -17.07 12.45 -21.40
CA GLU A 197 -17.79 12.97 -20.24
C GLU A 197 -19.30 12.99 -20.52
N LYS A 198 -19.71 13.44 -21.72
CA LYS A 198 -21.11 13.43 -22.14
C LYS A 198 -21.67 12.00 -22.19
N ALA A 199 -20.92 11.04 -22.71
CA ALA A 199 -21.32 9.64 -22.76
C ALA A 199 -21.48 9.05 -21.35
N VAL A 200 -20.54 9.31 -20.44
CA VAL A 200 -20.59 8.86 -19.04
C VAL A 200 -21.83 9.42 -18.33
N ARG A 201 -22.09 10.72 -18.47
CA ARG A 201 -23.31 11.37 -17.95
C ARG A 201 -24.56 10.74 -18.54
N GLY A 202 -24.57 10.49 -19.85
CA GLY A 202 -25.66 9.81 -20.55
C GLY A 202 -25.95 8.42 -19.98
N ILE A 203 -24.92 7.60 -19.75
CA ILE A 203 -25.09 6.27 -19.12
C ILE A 203 -25.67 6.40 -17.71
N MET A 204 -25.19 7.36 -16.91
CA MET A 204 -25.74 7.60 -15.59
C MET A 204 -27.20 8.06 -15.67
N ASP A 205 -27.57 8.90 -16.64
CA ASP A 205 -28.94 9.38 -16.87
C ASP A 205 -29.91 8.28 -17.32
N GLY A 206 -29.41 7.08 -17.62
CA GLY A 206 -30.21 5.92 -18.05
C GLY A 206 -30.19 5.69 -19.55
N GLN A 207 -29.27 6.33 -20.30
CA GLN A 207 -29.07 6.00 -21.71
C GLN A 207 -28.60 4.56 -21.85
N LYS A 208 -29.10 3.93 -22.90
CA LYS A 208 -28.77 2.56 -23.26
C LYS A 208 -27.34 2.52 -23.84
N PRO A 209 -26.43 1.70 -23.29
CA PRO A 209 -25.10 1.52 -23.86
C PRO A 209 -25.18 0.94 -25.27
N GLU A 210 -24.22 1.33 -26.12
CA GLU A 210 -24.08 0.74 -27.45
C GLU A 210 -23.89 -0.78 -27.35
N GLY A 211 -24.54 -1.53 -28.24
CA GLY A 211 -24.47 -3.00 -28.26
C GLY A 211 -25.18 -3.74 -27.11
N ARG A 212 -25.77 -3.05 -26.12
CA ARG A 212 -26.59 -3.69 -25.07
C ARG A 212 -28.07 -3.61 -25.41
N GLN A 213 -28.92 -4.41 -24.76
CA GLN A 213 -30.39 -4.35 -24.97
C GLN A 213 -31.10 -3.38 -24.03
N ARG A 214 -30.53 -3.11 -22.85
CA ARG A 214 -31.11 -2.29 -21.78
C ARG A 214 -30.08 -1.36 -21.15
N ALA A 215 -30.58 -0.29 -20.52
CA ALA A 215 -29.76 0.60 -19.68
C ALA A 215 -29.17 -0.16 -18.49
N LEU A 216 -28.10 0.40 -17.90
CA LEU A 216 -27.52 -0.14 -16.68
C LEU A 216 -28.45 0.08 -15.50
N ALA A 217 -28.71 -0.98 -14.73
CA ALA A 217 -29.37 -0.86 -13.44
C ALA A 217 -28.38 -0.30 -12.42
N LEU A 218 -28.54 0.99 -12.07
CA LEU A 218 -27.68 1.69 -11.13
C LEU A 218 -28.41 1.88 -9.81
N ARG A 219 -28.03 1.10 -8.79
CA ARG A 219 -28.51 1.34 -7.41
C ARG A 219 -27.93 2.67 -6.91
N TRP A 220 -28.77 3.49 -6.28
CA TRP A 220 -28.42 4.83 -5.82
C TRP A 220 -27.93 5.73 -6.95
N GLN A 221 -28.66 5.75 -8.07
CA GLN A 221 -28.26 6.47 -9.28
C GLN A 221 -27.99 7.96 -9.00
N GLY A 222 -28.89 8.65 -8.29
CA GLY A 222 -28.69 10.06 -7.92
C GLY A 222 -27.42 10.30 -7.08
N ALA A 223 -27.06 9.35 -6.21
CA ALA A 223 -25.83 9.42 -5.43
C ALA A 223 -24.57 9.22 -6.29
N LEU A 224 -24.62 8.37 -7.32
CA LEU A 224 -23.52 8.18 -8.27
C LEU A 224 -23.33 9.41 -9.16
N GLU A 225 -24.43 10.02 -9.58
CA GLU A 225 -24.41 11.29 -10.32
C GLU A 225 -23.70 12.36 -9.47
N LEU A 226 -24.12 12.56 -8.21
CA LEU A 226 -23.47 13.53 -7.31
C LEU A 226 -21.99 13.21 -7.09
N LEU A 227 -21.65 11.95 -6.81
CA LEU A 227 -20.27 11.56 -6.54
C LEU A 227 -19.36 11.77 -7.76
N PHE A 228 -19.88 11.63 -8.98
CA PHE A 228 -19.16 11.95 -10.21
C PHE A 228 -18.91 13.47 -10.35
N GLU A 229 -19.93 14.31 -10.12
CA GLU A 229 -19.77 15.77 -10.15
C GLU A 229 -18.75 16.24 -9.13
N LEU A 230 -18.85 15.76 -7.89
CA LEU A 230 -17.89 16.10 -6.85
C LEU A 230 -16.47 15.72 -7.26
N ALA A 231 -16.27 14.56 -7.89
CA ALA A 231 -14.96 14.11 -8.31
C ALA A 231 -14.31 15.07 -9.32
N ILE A 232 -15.06 15.48 -10.35
CA ILE A 232 -14.58 16.35 -11.44
C ILE A 232 -14.43 17.80 -10.99
N GLU A 233 -15.29 18.28 -10.10
CA GLU A 233 -15.34 19.70 -9.74
C GLU A 233 -14.46 20.06 -8.55
N THR A 234 -14.07 19.09 -7.70
CA THR A 234 -13.37 19.35 -6.44
C THR A 234 -11.97 18.75 -6.37
N GLY A 235 -11.70 17.71 -7.16
CA GLY A 235 -10.47 16.94 -7.08
C GLY A 235 -10.31 16.17 -5.76
N MET A 236 -11.37 15.98 -4.97
CA MET A 236 -11.33 15.18 -3.75
C MET A 236 -11.00 13.70 -4.04
N ARG A 237 -10.38 13.01 -3.07
CA ARG A 237 -10.19 11.56 -3.14
C ARG A 237 -11.53 10.86 -2.97
N LEU A 238 -11.70 9.69 -3.62
CA LEU A 238 -12.94 8.89 -3.51
C LEU A 238 -13.41 8.68 -2.07
N ARG A 239 -12.47 8.32 -1.16
CA ARG A 239 -12.79 8.18 0.26
C ARG A 239 -13.29 9.48 0.89
N GLU A 240 -12.62 10.59 0.62
CA GLU A 240 -13.02 11.89 1.16
C GLU A 240 -14.45 12.22 0.76
N MET A 241 -14.87 11.87 -0.47
CA MET A 241 -16.23 12.14 -0.96
C MET A 241 -17.29 11.25 -0.33
N TYR A 242 -17.11 9.92 -0.30
CA TYR A 242 -18.16 9.04 0.23
C TYR A 242 -18.31 9.08 1.75
N THR A 243 -17.32 9.64 2.47
CA THR A 243 -17.39 9.84 3.92
C THR A 243 -17.80 11.26 4.33
N VAL A 244 -18.20 12.14 3.38
CA VAL A 244 -18.67 13.48 3.73
C VAL A 244 -19.97 13.40 4.52
N THR A 245 -20.07 14.20 5.57
CA THR A 245 -21.29 14.46 6.32
C THR A 245 -21.86 15.85 6.01
N LEU A 246 -23.16 16.05 6.23
CA LEU A 246 -23.87 17.28 5.91
C LEU A 246 -23.36 18.48 6.70
N ASP A 247 -22.92 18.29 7.95
CA ASP A 247 -22.33 19.32 8.79
C ASP A 247 -20.97 19.82 8.28
N GLN A 248 -20.30 19.04 7.43
CA GLN A 248 -19.06 19.45 6.78
C GLN A 248 -19.30 20.38 5.58
N ILE A 249 -20.56 20.53 5.12
CA ILE A 249 -20.90 21.29 3.92
C ILE A 249 -21.47 22.65 4.31
N ASP A 250 -20.77 23.70 3.92
CA ASP A 250 -21.25 25.08 4.03
C ASP A 250 -21.64 25.57 2.63
N THR A 251 -22.95 25.63 2.35
CA THR A 251 -23.48 26.06 1.04
C THR A 251 -23.37 27.56 0.83
N GLU A 252 -23.36 28.37 1.90
CA GLU A 252 -23.22 29.82 1.81
C GLU A 252 -21.79 30.21 1.45
N ARG A 253 -20.82 29.64 2.18
CA ARG A 253 -19.39 29.81 1.90
C ARG A 253 -18.89 28.96 0.73
N ARG A 254 -19.72 28.03 0.25
CA ARG A 254 -19.42 27.10 -0.85
C ARG A 254 -18.19 26.26 -0.57
N THR A 255 -18.13 25.63 0.60
CA THR A 255 -16.98 24.80 1.01
C THR A 255 -17.40 23.49 1.63
N ILE A 256 -16.53 22.47 1.49
CA ILE A 256 -16.56 21.23 2.28
C ILE A 256 -15.35 21.23 3.21
N PHE A 257 -15.57 21.04 4.51
CA PHE A 257 -14.50 20.90 5.50
C PHE A 257 -14.13 19.43 5.71
N LEU A 258 -12.91 19.05 5.32
CA LEU A 258 -12.40 17.69 5.49
C LEU A 258 -11.59 17.60 6.79
N ASP A 259 -12.23 17.08 7.84
CA ASP A 259 -11.66 17.03 9.19
C ASP A 259 -10.68 15.85 9.40
N LYS A 260 -10.83 14.77 8.61
CA LYS A 260 -10.00 13.56 8.76
C LYS A 260 -9.66 12.95 7.41
N THR A 261 -8.37 12.77 7.12
CA THR A 261 -7.94 11.62 6.33
C THR A 261 -6.66 11.01 6.89
N LYS A 262 -6.56 9.69 6.78
CA LYS A 262 -5.44 8.84 7.20
C LYS A 262 -4.05 9.28 6.64
N ASN A 263 -4.00 10.20 5.68
CA ASN A 263 -2.77 10.69 5.02
C ASN A 263 -2.84 12.18 4.59
N GLY A 264 -3.81 12.96 5.04
CA GLY A 264 -4.05 14.32 4.53
C GLY A 264 -4.33 15.33 5.63
N ASP A 265 -3.85 16.55 5.41
CA ASP A 265 -4.08 17.66 6.32
C ASP A 265 -5.55 18.11 6.24
N LYS A 266 -6.05 18.64 7.35
CA LYS A 266 -7.36 19.30 7.41
C LYS A 266 -7.38 20.39 6.33
N ARG A 267 -8.42 20.39 5.49
CA ARG A 267 -8.55 21.40 4.44
C ARG A 267 -9.99 21.72 4.14
N GLN A 268 -10.21 22.94 3.67
CA GLN A 268 -11.46 23.36 3.06
C GLN A 268 -11.34 23.19 1.56
N VAL A 269 -12.30 22.51 0.97
CA VAL A 269 -12.40 22.30 -0.47
C VAL A 269 -13.52 23.22 -0.99
N PRO A 270 -13.22 24.16 -1.90
CA PRO A 270 -14.24 25.01 -2.50
C PRO A 270 -15.15 24.20 -3.43
N LEU A 271 -16.42 24.60 -3.49
CA LEU A 271 -17.43 24.04 -4.38
C LEU A 271 -17.70 25.00 -5.53
N THR A 272 -17.63 24.49 -6.75
CA THR A 272 -18.06 25.23 -7.94
C THR A 272 -19.58 25.38 -7.95
N SER A 273 -20.09 26.29 -8.79
CA SER A 273 -21.53 26.41 -9.02
C SER A 273 -22.15 25.11 -9.55
N ILE A 274 -21.40 24.36 -10.36
CA ILE A 274 -21.81 23.04 -10.88
C ILE A 274 -21.95 22.05 -9.71
N ALA A 275 -20.95 21.96 -8.83
CA ALA A 275 -21.00 21.07 -7.66
C ALA A 275 -22.17 21.41 -6.72
N LEU A 276 -22.45 22.70 -6.50
CA LEU A 276 -23.59 23.14 -5.69
C LEU A 276 -24.93 22.79 -6.35
N GLY A 277 -25.05 22.98 -7.66
CA GLY A 277 -26.24 22.59 -8.42
C GLY A 277 -26.47 21.08 -8.37
N ALA A 278 -25.39 20.29 -8.46
CA ALA A 278 -25.45 18.84 -8.31
C ALA A 278 -25.91 18.42 -6.91
N LEU A 279 -25.39 19.06 -5.86
CA LEU A 279 -25.79 18.81 -4.48
C LEU A 279 -27.28 19.13 -4.25
N ALA A 280 -27.76 20.27 -4.77
CA ALA A 280 -29.15 20.67 -4.68
C ALA A 280 -30.07 19.68 -5.40
N ARG A 281 -29.72 19.29 -6.63
CA ARG A 281 -30.45 18.28 -7.41
C ARG A 281 -30.50 16.93 -6.68
N TYR A 282 -29.38 16.50 -6.10
CA TYR A 282 -29.32 15.26 -5.33
C TYR A 282 -30.26 15.28 -4.13
N ARG A 283 -30.30 16.38 -3.37
CA ARG A 283 -31.24 16.51 -2.24
C ARG A 283 -32.70 16.38 -2.69
N GLN A 284 -33.08 17.02 -3.79
CA GLN A 284 -34.42 16.89 -4.37
C GLN A 284 -34.73 15.44 -4.78
N GLN A 285 -33.78 14.75 -5.42
CA GLN A 285 -33.95 13.34 -5.80
C GLN A 285 -34.14 12.43 -4.57
N VAL A 286 -33.44 12.72 -3.46
CA VAL A 286 -33.60 11.98 -2.19
C VAL A 286 -34.98 12.22 -1.59
N GLU A 287 -35.42 13.48 -1.51
CA GLU A 287 -36.73 13.85 -0.98
C GLU A 287 -37.88 13.25 -1.80
N ALA A 288 -37.75 13.23 -3.13
CA ALA A 288 -38.74 12.64 -4.03
C ALA A 288 -38.64 11.11 -4.14
N GLY A 289 -37.59 10.48 -3.62
CA GLY A 289 -37.31 9.04 -3.79
C GLY A 289 -36.99 8.64 -5.23
N GLU A 290 -36.65 9.59 -6.09
CA GLU A 290 -36.37 9.40 -7.51
C GLU A 290 -34.94 8.90 -7.74
N ARG A 291 -34.61 8.53 -9.00
CA ARG A 291 -33.24 8.16 -9.40
C ARG A 291 -32.62 7.10 -8.48
N GLY A 292 -33.42 6.10 -8.11
CA GLY A 292 -33.00 5.00 -7.25
C GLY A 292 -32.68 5.40 -5.81
N MET A 293 -33.19 6.54 -5.33
CA MET A 293 -33.02 7.04 -3.95
C MET A 293 -34.15 6.65 -3.01
N GLY A 294 -35.18 5.94 -3.48
CA GLY A 294 -36.25 5.42 -2.63
C GLY A 294 -35.73 4.67 -1.41
N GLY A 295 -36.20 5.08 -0.22
CA GLY A 295 -35.81 4.50 1.07
C GLY A 295 -34.48 5.00 1.65
N TRP A 296 -33.77 5.91 0.98
CA TRP A 296 -32.62 6.61 1.57
C TRP A 296 -33.06 7.90 2.24
N GLN A 297 -32.50 8.15 3.41
CA GLN A 297 -32.62 9.40 4.16
C GLN A 297 -31.23 9.79 4.65
N PHE A 298 -31.04 11.07 4.97
CA PHE A 298 -29.78 11.60 5.48
C PHE A 298 -29.52 11.22 6.96
N ASP A 299 -29.86 9.99 7.33
CA ASP A 299 -29.74 9.48 8.68
C ASP A 299 -28.30 9.58 9.19
N GLY A 300 -28.13 10.02 10.43
CA GLY A 300 -26.82 10.23 11.04
C GLY A 300 -25.96 11.27 10.31
N GLY A 301 -26.58 12.19 9.55
CA GLY A 301 -25.91 13.33 8.92
C GLY A 301 -25.03 12.97 7.73
N ARG A 302 -25.13 11.75 7.17
CA ARG A 302 -24.24 11.31 6.08
C ARG A 302 -24.75 11.80 4.73
N LEU A 303 -23.84 12.25 3.86
CA LEU A 303 -24.22 12.72 2.53
C LEU A 303 -24.60 11.57 1.60
N LEU A 304 -23.84 10.47 1.61
CA LEU A 304 -23.94 9.39 0.62
C LEU A 304 -24.25 8.02 1.26
N PRO A 305 -24.88 7.08 0.53
CA PRO A 305 -25.47 5.86 1.10
C PRO A 305 -24.50 4.71 1.40
N TRP A 306 -23.24 4.79 0.95
CA TRP A 306 -22.32 3.64 0.99
C TRP A 306 -21.44 3.55 2.24
N TRP A 307 -21.42 4.61 3.06
CA TRP A 307 -20.70 4.62 4.32
C TRP A 307 -21.71 4.77 5.45
N ASN A 308 -21.55 3.99 6.51
CA ASN A 308 -22.47 3.92 7.64
C ASN A 308 -21.86 4.49 8.93
N GLY A 309 -20.75 5.22 8.84
CA GLY A 309 -19.98 5.68 10.01
C GLY A 309 -18.88 4.71 10.45
N ASN A 310 -18.76 3.51 9.85
CA ASN A 310 -17.70 2.57 10.20
C ASN A 310 -16.37 2.97 9.54
N ASP A 311 -15.47 3.53 10.35
CA ASP A 311 -14.13 3.95 9.92
C ASP A 311 -13.06 2.85 9.99
N SER A 312 -13.46 1.59 10.19
CA SER A 312 -12.50 0.48 10.14
C SER A 312 -11.82 0.42 8.77
N PRO A 313 -10.49 0.20 8.71
CA PRO A 313 -9.76 0.14 7.45
C PRO A 313 -10.35 -0.86 6.44
N MET A 314 -10.94 -1.95 6.93
CA MET A 314 -11.58 -2.98 6.11
C MET A 314 -12.89 -2.49 5.49
N ALA A 315 -13.78 -1.86 6.27
CA ALA A 315 -15.04 -1.32 5.76
C ALA A 315 -14.78 -0.24 4.70
N LEU A 316 -13.87 0.69 4.97
CA LEU A 316 -13.47 1.73 4.01
C LEU A 316 -12.87 1.11 2.73
N LYS A 317 -12.05 0.06 2.84
CA LYS A 317 -11.49 -0.65 1.67
C LYS A 317 -12.60 -1.30 0.85
N GLN A 318 -13.59 -1.93 1.49
CA GLN A 318 -14.72 -2.57 0.82
C GLN A 318 -15.58 -1.54 0.08
N THR A 319 -15.94 -0.42 0.71
CA THR A 319 -16.71 0.66 0.09
C THR A 319 -15.96 1.28 -1.10
N THR A 320 -14.67 1.57 -0.95
CA THR A 320 -13.83 2.04 -2.05
C THR A 320 -13.84 1.05 -3.23
N ALA A 321 -13.62 -0.24 -2.96
CA ALA A 321 -13.60 -1.25 -4.02
C ALA A 321 -14.95 -1.43 -4.71
N LEU A 322 -16.05 -1.32 -3.96
CA LEU A 322 -17.41 -1.36 -4.51
C LEU A 322 -17.63 -0.20 -5.49
N LEU A 323 -17.33 1.03 -5.07
CA LEU A 323 -17.51 2.23 -5.90
C LEU A 323 -16.60 2.20 -7.12
N SER A 324 -15.32 1.84 -6.97
CA SER A 324 -14.40 1.71 -8.09
C SER A 324 -14.90 0.71 -9.15
N ARG A 325 -15.44 -0.44 -8.74
CA ARG A 325 -16.04 -1.41 -9.67
C ARG A 325 -17.32 -0.89 -10.31
N GLN A 326 -18.15 -0.17 -9.56
CA GLN A 326 -19.39 0.39 -10.09
C GLN A 326 -19.11 1.44 -11.19
N TYR A 327 -18.15 2.33 -10.96
CA TYR A 327 -17.74 3.30 -11.99
C TYR A 327 -17.00 2.67 -13.15
N ALA A 328 -16.16 1.64 -12.94
CA ALA A 328 -15.54 0.92 -14.06
C ALA A 328 -16.60 0.36 -15.03
N ARG A 329 -17.72 -0.16 -14.52
CA ARG A 329 -18.85 -0.61 -15.35
C ARG A 329 -19.55 0.53 -16.09
N ILE A 330 -19.64 1.71 -15.48
CA ILE A 330 -20.22 2.91 -16.10
C ILE A 330 -19.30 3.40 -17.23
N PHE A 331 -17.99 3.50 -16.98
CA PHE A 331 -17.01 3.92 -17.97
C PHE A 331 -16.93 2.95 -19.15
N GLU A 332 -16.89 1.65 -18.88
CA GLU A 332 -16.98 0.62 -19.92
C GLU A 332 -18.24 0.77 -20.78
N ALA A 333 -19.40 1.01 -20.15
CA ALA A 333 -20.65 1.23 -20.87
C ALA A 333 -20.68 2.53 -21.69
N ALA A 334 -19.86 3.51 -21.31
CA ALA A 334 -19.68 4.77 -22.04
C ALA A 334 -18.57 4.69 -23.10
N GLY A 335 -17.96 3.51 -23.32
CA GLY A 335 -16.84 3.32 -24.26
C GLY A 335 -15.46 3.69 -23.71
N CYS A 336 -15.38 4.11 -22.45
CA CYS A 336 -14.15 4.56 -21.77
C CYS A 336 -13.49 3.41 -20.99
N THR A 337 -13.14 2.31 -21.67
CA THR A 337 -12.70 1.06 -21.00
C THR A 337 -11.36 1.16 -20.27
N ASP A 338 -10.52 2.12 -20.66
CA ASP A 338 -9.20 2.40 -20.08
C ASP A 338 -9.24 3.44 -18.94
N PHE A 339 -10.43 3.96 -18.61
CA PHE A 339 -10.64 5.03 -17.63
C PHE A 339 -11.06 4.48 -16.26
N GLY A 340 -10.43 4.98 -15.20
CA GLY A 340 -10.73 4.62 -13.80
C GLY A 340 -11.23 5.80 -12.98
N PHE A 341 -11.89 5.53 -11.85
CA PHE A 341 -12.43 6.61 -11.01
C PHE A 341 -11.33 7.54 -10.47
N HIS A 342 -10.11 7.02 -10.27
CA HIS A 342 -9.00 7.86 -9.81
C HIS A 342 -8.59 8.91 -10.87
N ASP A 343 -8.79 8.62 -12.15
CA ASP A 343 -8.45 9.52 -13.25
C ASP A 343 -9.33 10.79 -13.23
N LEU A 344 -10.53 10.74 -12.63
CA LEU A 344 -11.36 11.94 -12.39
C LEU A 344 -10.66 12.98 -11.52
N ARG A 345 -9.82 12.55 -10.56
CA ARG A 345 -9.03 13.48 -9.74
C ARG A 345 -7.91 14.12 -10.55
N HIS A 346 -7.32 13.40 -11.51
CA HIS A 346 -6.37 13.95 -12.48
C HIS A 346 -7.04 14.99 -13.37
N GLU A 347 -8.20 14.65 -13.92
CA GLU A 347 -9.01 15.54 -14.73
C GLU A 347 -9.41 16.81 -13.95
N ALA A 348 -9.93 16.67 -12.74
CA ALA A 348 -10.31 17.80 -11.88
C ALA A 348 -9.12 18.74 -11.59
N THR A 349 -7.96 18.16 -11.27
CA THR A 349 -6.76 18.96 -11.00
C THR A 349 -6.31 19.72 -12.25
N SER A 350 -6.33 19.07 -13.42
CA SER A 350 -6.02 19.73 -14.68
C SER A 350 -7.03 20.85 -15.01
N ARG A 351 -8.33 20.62 -14.79
CA ARG A 351 -9.37 21.66 -14.94
C ARG A 351 -9.16 22.85 -14.04
N LEU A 352 -8.64 22.66 -12.82
CA LEU A 352 -8.31 23.79 -11.94
C LEU A 352 -7.22 24.66 -12.56
N PHE A 353 -6.20 24.07 -13.18
CA PHE A 353 -5.17 24.84 -13.90
C PHE A 353 -5.71 25.52 -15.15
N GLU A 354 -6.55 24.83 -15.93
CA GLU A 354 -7.05 25.33 -17.23
C GLU A 354 -8.19 26.36 -17.07
N ARG A 355 -9.09 26.16 -16.12
CA ARG A 355 -10.34 26.93 -16.01
C ARG A 355 -10.31 28.02 -14.94
N THR A 356 -9.22 28.14 -14.21
CA THR A 356 -9.10 29.14 -13.13
C THR A 356 -7.80 29.93 -13.24
N LYS A 357 -7.69 31.01 -12.47
CA LYS A 357 -6.47 31.80 -12.32
C LYS A 357 -5.74 31.49 -11.00
N LEU A 358 -6.00 30.31 -10.45
CA LEU A 358 -5.40 29.90 -9.17
C LEU A 358 -3.92 29.61 -9.36
N SER A 359 -3.11 29.97 -8.38
CA SER A 359 -1.69 29.59 -8.34
C SER A 359 -1.53 28.11 -7.98
N ASP A 360 -0.38 27.54 -8.31
CA ASP A 360 0.01 26.18 -7.95
C ASP A 360 -0.19 25.89 -6.45
N LEU A 361 0.14 26.85 -5.59
CA LEU A 361 -0.05 26.73 -4.14
C LEU A 361 -1.54 26.66 -3.76
N GLN A 362 -2.39 27.46 -4.40
CA GLN A 362 -3.82 27.42 -4.17
C GLN A 362 -4.43 26.10 -4.64
N ILE A 363 -4.02 25.61 -5.82
CA ILE A 363 -4.48 24.32 -6.37
C ILE A 363 -3.97 23.16 -5.50
N ALA A 364 -2.71 23.21 -5.04
CA ALA A 364 -2.16 22.24 -4.09
C ALA A 364 -2.96 22.19 -2.79
N LYS A 365 -3.37 23.35 -2.27
CA LYS A 365 -4.19 23.46 -1.06
C LYS A 365 -5.59 22.87 -1.26
N ILE A 366 -6.22 23.10 -2.41
CA ILE A 366 -7.55 22.54 -2.74
C ILE A 366 -7.47 21.01 -2.87
N THR A 367 -6.54 20.54 -3.70
CA THR A 367 -6.39 19.11 -4.03
C THR A 367 -5.76 18.31 -2.89
N GLY A 368 -5.04 18.95 -1.97
CA GLY A 368 -4.36 18.31 -0.84
C GLY A 368 -3.06 17.60 -1.24
N HIS A 369 -2.29 18.22 -2.14
CA HIS A 369 -0.93 17.78 -2.49
C HIS A 369 0.10 18.55 -1.63
N LYS A 370 0.93 17.81 -0.87
CA LYS A 370 1.98 18.41 -0.02
C LYS A 370 3.28 18.70 -0.77
N ASP A 371 3.61 17.84 -1.73
CA ASP A 371 4.81 17.97 -2.56
C ASP A 371 4.42 18.54 -3.93
N PRO A 372 4.99 19.69 -4.35
CA PRO A 372 4.78 20.25 -5.68
C PRO A 372 5.08 19.27 -6.81
N ARG A 373 6.05 18.37 -6.65
CA ARG A 373 6.34 17.33 -7.65
C ARG A 373 5.20 16.35 -7.83
N MET A 374 4.41 16.12 -6.77
CA MET A 374 3.20 15.32 -6.87
C MET A 374 2.12 16.10 -7.61
N LEU A 375 1.98 17.41 -7.37
CA LEU A 375 1.03 18.24 -8.11
C LEU A 375 1.34 18.28 -9.62
N SER A 376 2.62 18.42 -10.00
CA SER A 376 3.05 18.43 -11.40
C SER A 376 2.71 17.14 -12.16
N ARG A 377 2.48 16.01 -11.45
CA ARG A 377 2.00 14.76 -12.07
C ARG A 377 0.50 14.76 -12.41
N TYR A 378 -0.25 15.70 -11.85
CA TYR A 378 -1.69 15.88 -12.07
C TYR A 378 -1.98 17.05 -13.02
N ALA A 379 -0.99 17.90 -13.29
CA ALA A 379 -1.06 19.00 -14.24
C ALA A 379 -0.64 18.52 -15.63
N ASN A 380 -1.47 17.66 -16.24
CA ASN A 380 -1.24 17.21 -17.61
C ASN A 380 -1.84 18.25 -18.57
N LEU A 381 -1.20 19.42 -18.58
CA LEU A 381 -1.58 20.57 -19.39
C LEU A 381 -1.37 20.22 -20.85
N ARG A 382 -2.44 20.23 -21.63
CA ARG A 382 -2.35 19.93 -23.06
C ARG A 382 -1.70 21.11 -23.77
N GLY A 383 -0.75 20.84 -24.65
CA GLY A 383 -0.14 21.88 -25.49
C GLY A 383 -1.17 22.67 -26.32
N SER A 384 -2.27 22.02 -26.73
CA SER A 384 -3.41 22.67 -27.39
C SER A 384 -4.07 23.75 -26.53
N ASP A 385 -4.19 23.50 -25.24
CA ASP A 385 -4.87 24.39 -24.31
C ASP A 385 -3.92 25.53 -23.92
N LEU A 386 -2.64 25.21 -23.74
CA LEU A 386 -1.58 26.20 -23.55
C LEU A 386 -1.47 27.16 -24.74
N ALA A 387 -1.66 26.67 -25.97
CA ALA A 387 -1.62 27.50 -27.18
C ALA A 387 -2.68 28.62 -27.17
N LEU A 388 -3.83 28.43 -26.50
CA LEU A 388 -4.84 29.48 -26.36
C LEU A 388 -4.37 30.68 -25.51
N TYR A 389 -3.32 30.49 -24.71
CA TYR A 389 -2.71 31.53 -23.87
C TYR A 389 -1.40 32.07 -24.47
N LEU A 390 -0.92 31.48 -25.56
CA LEU A 390 0.21 32.02 -26.31
C LEU A 390 -0.27 33.17 -27.20
N TRP A 391 0.66 34.06 -27.55
CA TRP A 391 0.40 35.38 -28.13
C TRP A 391 -0.39 35.39 -29.44
#